data_AF-A0A1Q7JT11-F1
#
_entry.id   AF-A0A1Q7JT11-F1
#
_cell.length_a   1.000
_cell.length_b   1.000
_cell.length_c   1.000
_cell.angle_alpha   90.00
_cell.angle_beta   90.00
_cell.angle_gamma   90.00
#
_symmetry.space_group_name_H-M   'P 1'
#
loop_
_entity.id
_entity.type
_entity.pdbx_description
1 polymer ?
#
loop_
_entity_poly.entity_id
_entity_poly.type
_entity_poly.pdbx_seq_one_letter_code
_entity_poly.pdbx_strand_id
1 'polypeptide(L)'
;MKTRADALALLHEFTQSDALRKHALGVEEAMRAYARWFGVTDPAEIEKWGIVGLLHDFDYERNPTEETHLHVGTKVLRERGWPEEMIEAVASHADYMKISRFPQHSLRPMPLHR
;
A
#
# COMPACT_ATOMS: atom_id res chain seq x y z
N MET A 1 4.60 1.14 -16.50
CA MET A 1 3.76 0.72 -15.36
C MET A 1 4.65 -0.07 -14.40
N LYS A 2 4.57 0.19 -13.09
CA LYS A 2 5.31 -0.60 -12.11
C LYS A 2 4.63 -1.96 -11.93
N THR A 3 5.44 -2.99 -11.75
CA THR A 3 4.99 -4.38 -11.64
C THR A 3 5.12 -4.89 -10.21
N ARG A 4 4.47 -6.02 -9.91
CA ARG A 4 4.70 -6.75 -8.66
C ARG A 4 6.15 -7.15 -8.46
N ALA A 5 6.86 -7.48 -9.55
CA ALA A 5 8.28 -7.81 -9.47
C ALA A 5 9.12 -6.60 -9.02
N ASP A 6 8.79 -5.39 -9.50
CA ASP A 6 9.43 -4.15 -9.03
C ASP A 6 9.13 -3.89 -7.55
N ALA A 7 7.90 -4.13 -7.11
CA ALA A 7 7.50 -4.00 -5.70
C ALA A 7 8.25 -5.00 -4.80
N LEU A 8 8.33 -6.27 -5.23
CA LEU A 8 9.01 -7.31 -4.49
C LEU A 8 10.51 -7.03 -4.39
N ALA A 9 11.14 -6.55 -5.46
CA ALA A 9 12.54 -6.14 -5.44
C ALA A 9 12.76 -4.99 -4.44
N LEU A 10 11.87 -3.99 -4.41
CA LEU A 10 11.94 -2.88 -3.46
C LEU A 10 11.75 -3.34 -2.00
N LEU A 11 10.78 -4.21 -1.74
CA LEU A 11 10.57 -4.81 -0.41
C LEU A 11 11.83 -5.55 0.04
N HIS A 12 12.39 -6.40 -0.81
CA HIS A 12 13.60 -7.16 -0.49
C HIS A 12 14.83 -6.27 -0.31
N GLU A 13 14.88 -5.12 -0.98
CA GLU A 13 15.94 -4.15 -0.78
C GLU A 13 15.85 -3.53 0.62
N PHE A 14 14.66 -3.10 1.07
CA PHE A 14 14.52 -2.34 2.32
C PHE A 14 14.34 -3.21 3.56
N THR A 15 13.66 -4.35 3.41
CA THR A 15 13.31 -5.27 4.50
C THR A 15 14.15 -6.54 4.36
N GLN A 16 14.99 -6.87 5.35
CA GLN A 16 15.77 -8.12 5.39
C GLN A 16 15.12 -9.18 6.28
N SER A 17 14.28 -8.77 7.23
CA SER A 17 13.58 -9.67 8.13
C SER A 17 12.58 -10.57 7.40
N ASP A 18 12.74 -11.89 7.54
CA ASP A 18 11.80 -12.87 7.00
C ASP A 18 10.38 -12.70 7.58
N ALA A 19 10.26 -12.30 8.84
CA ALA A 19 8.97 -12.08 9.47
C ALA A 19 8.23 -10.89 8.82
N LEU A 20 8.94 -9.79 8.59
CA LEU A 20 8.36 -8.59 7.95
C LEU A 20 8.05 -8.85 6.46
N ARG A 21 8.90 -9.61 5.75
CA ARG A 21 8.60 -10.02 4.37
C ARG A 21 7.34 -10.91 4.30
N LYS A 22 7.19 -11.87 5.22
CA LYS A 22 5.99 -12.71 5.30
C LYS A 22 4.74 -11.90 5.65
N HIS A 23 4.87 -10.91 6.54
CA HIS A 23 3.80 -9.95 6.83
C HIS A 23 3.36 -9.21 5.57
N ALA A 24 4.29 -8.61 4.83
CA ALA A 24 3.99 -7.90 3.58
C ALA A 24 3.30 -8.80 2.54
N LEU A 25 3.76 -10.05 2.37
CA LEU A 25 3.12 -11.03 1.48
C LEU A 25 1.70 -11.41 1.94
N GLY A 26 1.48 -11.53 3.25
CA GLY A 26 0.15 -11.78 3.80
C GLY A 26 -0.82 -10.62 3.54
N VAL A 27 -0.34 -9.38 3.71
CA VAL A 27 -1.14 -8.17 3.45
C VAL A 27 -1.40 -7.99 1.95
N GLU A 28 -0.44 -8.32 1.07
CA GLU A 28 -0.66 -8.37 -0.39
C GLU A 28 -1.87 -9.26 -0.74
N GLU A 29 -1.90 -10.51 -0.25
CA GLU A 29 -3.00 -11.42 -0.54
C GLU A 29 -4.32 -10.97 0.10
N ALA A 30 -4.27 -10.42 1.32
CA ALA A 30 -5.44 -9.86 1.98
C ALA A 30 -6.04 -8.70 1.14
N MET A 31 -5.19 -7.80 0.63
CA MET A 31 -5.63 -6.68 -0.21
C MET A 31 -6.24 -7.15 -1.52
N ARG A 32 -5.66 -8.16 -2.18
CA ARG A 32 -6.26 -8.78 -3.37
C ARG A 32 -7.63 -9.41 -3.06
N ALA A 33 -7.76 -10.08 -1.91
CA ALA A 33 -9.02 -10.67 -1.48
C ALA A 33 -10.09 -9.60 -1.20
N TYR A 34 -9.72 -8.52 -0.50
CA TYR A 34 -10.63 -7.41 -0.22
C TYR A 34 -11.07 -6.68 -1.50
N ALA A 35 -10.17 -6.43 -2.45
CA ALA A 35 -10.54 -5.83 -3.73
C ALA A 35 -11.67 -6.63 -4.41
N ARG A 36 -11.52 -7.96 -4.47
CA ARG A 36 -12.56 -8.86 -5.02
C ARG A 36 -13.84 -8.84 -4.18
N TRP A 37 -13.72 -8.86 -2.86
CA TRP A 37 -14.86 -8.80 -1.95
C TRP A 37 -15.71 -7.53 -2.14
N PHE A 38 -15.06 -6.39 -2.40
CA PHE A 38 -15.72 -5.12 -2.70
C PHE A 38 -16.16 -4.97 -4.17
N GLY A 39 -16.13 -6.06 -4.95
CA GLY A 39 -16.67 -6.09 -6.31
C GLY A 39 -15.72 -5.58 -7.40
N VAL A 40 -14.43 -5.39 -7.10
CA VAL A 40 -13.42 -5.10 -8.14
C VAL A 40 -13.25 -6.34 -9.01
N THR A 41 -13.55 -6.20 -10.30
CA THR A 41 -13.49 -7.28 -11.29
C THR A 41 -12.31 -7.16 -12.25
N ASP A 42 -11.74 -5.96 -12.41
CA ASP A 42 -10.55 -5.72 -13.23
C ASP A 42 -9.30 -6.33 -12.55
N PRO A 43 -8.63 -7.30 -13.19
CA PRO A 43 -7.39 -7.88 -12.66
C PRO A 43 -6.28 -6.86 -12.41
N ALA A 44 -6.20 -5.79 -13.21
CA ALA A 44 -5.19 -4.75 -13.04
C ALA A 44 -5.42 -3.95 -11.75
N GLU A 45 -6.68 -3.67 -11.42
CA GLU A 45 -7.04 -2.99 -10.16
C GLU A 45 -6.82 -3.89 -8.95
N ILE A 46 -7.14 -5.19 -9.05
CA ILE A 46 -6.82 -6.17 -7.99
C ILE A 46 -5.31 -6.23 -7.75
N GLU A 47 -4.52 -6.22 -8.83
CA GLU A 47 -3.06 -6.25 -8.73
C GLU A 47 -2.50 -4.96 -8.13
N LYS A 48 -3.07 -3.80 -8.49
CA LYS A 48 -2.73 -2.51 -7.87
C LYS A 48 -2.90 -2.56 -6.35
N TRP A 49 -4.03 -3.06 -5.86
CA TRP A 49 -4.27 -3.22 -4.42
C TRP A 49 -3.33 -4.22 -3.76
N GLY A 50 -2.99 -5.32 -4.46
CA GLY A 50 -1.96 -6.26 -4.00
C GLY A 50 -0.61 -5.58 -3.80
N ILE A 51 -0.17 -4.76 -4.76
CA ILE A 51 1.10 -4.03 -4.65
C ILE A 51 1.07 -2.99 -3.52
N VAL A 52 -0.04 -2.28 -3.34
CA VAL A 52 -0.21 -1.38 -2.18
C VAL A 52 -0.03 -2.14 -0.87
N GLY A 53 -0.66 -3.32 -0.74
CA GLY A 53 -0.47 -4.18 0.42
C GLY A 53 0.97 -4.68 0.59
N LEU A 54 1.63 -5.06 -0.50
CA LEU A 54 3.02 -5.53 -0.47
C LEU A 54 4.00 -4.44 -0.01
N LEU A 55 3.74 -3.18 -0.36
CA LEU A 55 4.62 -2.05 -0.06
C LEU A 55 4.19 -1.23 1.14
N HIS A 56 3.10 -1.55 1.84
CA HIS A 56 2.58 -0.66 2.89
C HIS A 56 3.63 -0.30 3.96
N ASP A 57 4.43 -1.27 4.38
CA ASP A 57 5.45 -1.12 5.43
C ASP A 57 6.90 -1.34 4.93
N PHE A 58 7.15 -1.23 3.62
CA PHE A 58 8.45 -1.65 3.05
C PHE A 58 9.67 -0.97 3.68
N ASP A 59 9.54 0.29 4.12
CA ASP A 59 10.62 1.07 4.71
C ASP A 59 10.73 0.94 6.24
N TYR A 60 9.77 0.28 6.89
CA TYR A 60 9.62 0.22 8.35
C TYR A 60 10.87 -0.31 9.07
N GLU A 61 11.49 -1.38 8.55
CA GLU A 61 12.67 -2.01 9.17
C GLU A 61 13.84 -1.03 9.34
N ARG A 62 13.94 -0.03 8.45
CA ARG A 62 15.00 0.99 8.46
C ARG A 62 14.55 2.31 9.09
N ASN A 63 13.24 2.58 9.07
CA ASN A 63 12.63 3.85 9.46
C ASN A 63 11.41 3.59 10.37
N PRO A 64 11.59 3.11 11.61
CA PRO A 64 10.48 2.54 12.38
C PRO A 64 9.64 3.57 13.16
N THR A 65 10.02 4.85 13.17
CA THR A 65 9.38 5.88 14.00
C THR A 65 8.32 6.65 13.22
N GLU A 66 7.37 7.30 13.90
CA GLU A 66 6.35 8.12 13.24
C GLU A 66 6.96 9.28 12.44
N GLU A 67 8.14 9.78 12.84
CA GLU A 67 8.85 10.86 12.15
C GLU A 67 9.60 10.38 10.89
N THR A 68 9.75 9.06 10.70
CA THR A 68 10.58 8.49 9.64
C THR A 68 9.83 7.53 8.73
N HIS A 69 9.03 6.62 9.29
CA HIS A 69 8.20 5.67 8.55
C HIS A 69 7.27 6.42 7.60
N LEU A 70 7.17 5.98 6.36
CA LEU A 70 6.38 6.59 5.27
C LEU A 70 6.83 7.98 4.84
N HIS A 71 7.43 8.80 5.70
CA HIS A 71 8.09 10.03 5.26
C HIS A 71 9.28 9.70 4.35
N VAL A 72 10.12 8.74 4.75
CA VAL A 72 11.21 8.22 3.93
C VAL A 72 10.65 7.32 2.83
N GLY A 73 9.76 6.39 3.15
CA GLY A 73 9.16 5.48 2.18
C GLY A 73 8.50 6.18 1.00
N THR A 74 7.64 7.16 1.23
CA THR A 74 6.97 7.90 0.15
C THR A 74 7.94 8.71 -0.70
N LYS A 75 8.99 9.30 -0.09
CA LYS A 75 10.05 9.97 -0.85
C LYS A 75 10.75 8.98 -1.79
N VAL A 76 11.14 7.80 -1.28
CA VAL A 76 11.77 6.74 -2.08
C VAL A 76 10.85 6.29 -3.22
N LEU A 77 9.55 6.12 -2.96
CA LEU A 77 8.59 5.74 -3.98
C LEU A 77 8.48 6.80 -5.08
N ARG A 78 8.41 8.10 -4.72
CA ARG A 78 8.38 9.21 -5.70
C ARG A 78 9.66 9.24 -6.53
N GLU A 79 10.82 9.15 -5.89
CA GLU A 79 12.13 9.14 -6.58
C GLU A 79 12.26 7.95 -7.54
N ARG A 80 11.64 6.81 -7.23
CA ARG A 80 11.62 5.62 -8.09
C ARG A 80 10.51 5.62 -9.13
N GLY A 81 9.73 6.71 -9.24
CA GLY A 81 8.69 6.88 -10.24
C GLY A 81 7.48 5.96 -10.03
N TRP A 82 7.11 5.70 -8.78
CA TRP A 82 5.81 5.08 -8.47
C TRP A 82 4.66 6.08 -8.70
N PRO A 83 3.48 5.63 -9.13
CA PRO A 83 2.32 6.51 -9.32
C PRO A 83 1.87 7.15 -8.01
N GLU A 84 1.56 8.45 -8.00
CA GLU A 84 1.18 9.18 -6.78
C GLU A 84 -0.05 8.56 -6.08
N GLU A 85 -1.03 8.07 -6.83
CA GLU A 85 -2.19 7.34 -6.29
C GLU A 85 -1.77 6.15 -5.40
N MET A 86 -0.74 5.40 -5.80
CA MET A 86 -0.22 4.28 -5.00
C MET A 86 0.54 4.76 -3.77
N ILE A 87 1.26 5.88 -3.89
CA ILE A 87 2.03 6.48 -2.81
C ILE A 87 1.08 7.00 -1.73
N GLU A 88 0.01 7.68 -2.12
CA GLU A 88 -1.05 8.13 -1.23
C GLU A 88 -1.77 6.94 -0.58
N ALA A 89 -2.11 5.90 -1.35
CA ALA A 89 -2.74 4.69 -0.83
C ALA A 89 -1.87 4.01 0.24
N VAL A 90 -0.58 3.81 -0.05
CA VAL A 90 0.42 3.31 0.92
C VAL A 90 0.46 4.22 2.14
N ALA A 91 0.66 5.52 1.97
CA ALA A 91 0.82 6.43 3.11
C ALA A 91 -0.44 6.59 3.96
N SER A 92 -1.63 6.38 3.41
CA SER A 92 -2.91 6.50 4.11
C SER A 92 -3.11 5.46 5.23
N HIS A 93 -2.32 4.38 5.26
CA HIS A 93 -2.48 3.34 6.28
C HIS A 93 -2.08 3.84 7.69
N ALA A 94 -1.29 4.90 7.79
CA ALA A 94 -0.87 5.48 9.05
C ALA A 94 -1.57 6.82 9.35
N ASP A 95 -2.14 6.94 10.54
CA ASP A 95 -2.93 8.12 10.92
C ASP A 95 -2.08 9.41 11.00
N TYR A 96 -0.80 9.29 11.39
CA TYR A 96 0.12 10.43 11.50
C TYR A 96 0.45 11.10 10.16
N MET A 97 0.22 10.40 9.03
CA MET A 97 0.38 10.97 7.69
C MET A 97 -0.76 11.93 7.32
N LYS A 98 -1.89 11.91 8.05
CA LYS A 98 -3.06 12.80 7.83
C LYS A 98 -3.62 12.76 6.39
N ILE A 99 -3.49 11.62 5.72
CA ILE A 99 -4.05 11.38 4.38
C ILE A 99 -5.44 10.76 4.52
N SER A 100 -6.42 11.33 3.82
CA SER A 100 -7.80 10.82 3.82
C SER A 100 -7.87 9.44 3.16
N ARG A 101 -8.52 8.48 3.84
CA ARG A 101 -8.86 7.16 3.29
C ARG A 101 -10.16 7.16 2.48
N PHE A 102 -10.87 8.29 2.47
CA PHE A 102 -12.10 8.46 1.71
C PHE A 102 -11.81 9.13 0.38
N PRO A 103 -12.45 8.68 -0.72
CA PRO A 103 -12.38 9.36 -2.00
C PRO A 103 -12.78 10.83 -1.84
N GLN A 104 -11.97 11.75 -2.37
CA GLN A 104 -12.24 13.20 -2.32
C GLN A 104 -13.57 13.57 -3.00
N HIS A 105 -14.16 12.66 -3.79
CA HIS A 105 -15.44 12.82 -4.50
C HIS A 105 -16.61 11.97 -3.97
N SER A 106 -16.47 11.17 -2.91
CA SER A 106 -17.56 10.32 -2.43
C SER A 106 -18.24 10.86 -1.17
N LEU A 107 -19.09 11.88 -1.34
CA LEU A 107 -20.21 12.14 -0.42
C LEU A 107 -21.44 11.31 -0.80
N ARG A 108 -21.27 10.00 -1.01
CA ARG A 108 -22.41 9.08 -1.00
C ARG A 108 -22.28 8.16 0.20
N PRO A 109 -23.21 8.24 1.18
CA PRO A 109 -23.22 7.26 2.25
C PRO A 109 -23.40 5.87 1.63
N MET A 110 -22.55 4.94 2.02
CA MET A 110 -22.77 3.52 1.78
C MET A 110 -24.15 3.17 2.36
N PRO A 111 -25.05 2.52 1.61
CA PRO A 111 -26.27 2.01 2.20
C PRO A 111 -25.85 0.97 3.25
N LEU A 112 -26.16 1.26 4.51
CA LEU A 112 -26.10 0.27 5.58
C LEU A 112 -27.06 -0.84 5.19
N HIS A 113 -26.52 -1.94 4.66
CA HIS A 113 -27.27 -3.18 4.56
C HIS A 113 -27.55 -3.65 5.99
N ARG A 114 -28.83 -3.57 6.38
CA ARG A 114 -29.38 -4.31 7.52
C ARG A 114 -29.48 -5.78 7.19
#